data_AF-A0A8H9XZE3-F1
#
_entry.id   AF-A0A8H9XZE3-F1
#
_cell.length_a   1.000
_cell.length_b   1.000
_cell.length_c   1.000
_cell.angle_alpha   90.00
_cell.angle_beta   90.00
_cell.angle_gamma   90.00
#
_symmetry.space_group_name_H-M   'P 1'
#
loop_
_entity.id
_entity.type
_entity.pdbx_description
1 polymer ?
#
loop_
_entity_poly.entity_id
_entity_poly.type
_entity_poly.pdbx_seq_one_letter_code
_entity_poly.pdbx_strand_id
1 'polypeptide(L)'
;CDFWPQLEQEMKTLAAEQQNGVLKVVISRGSGGRGYSTLNSGPATRILSVTAYPAHYDRLRNEGMTLALSPVRLGRNPHLAGIKHLNRLEQVLIRSHLEQTNADEALVLDSEGWVTECCAANLFWRKGN
;
A
#
# COMPACT_ATOMS: atom_id res chain seq x y z
N CYS A 1 4.53 23.83 15.47
CA CYS A 1 3.57 22.90 14.82
C CYS A 1 4.29 21.58 14.81
N ASP A 2 3.92 20.72 15.74
CA ASP A 2 4.83 19.66 16.20
C ASP A 2 4.41 18.29 15.65
N PHE A 3 3.52 18.31 14.65
CA PHE A 3 2.82 17.13 14.11
C PHE A 3 3.77 15.97 13.76
N TRP A 4 4.88 16.24 13.06
CA TRP A 4 5.81 15.20 12.65
C TRP A 4 6.60 14.62 13.84
N PRO A 5 7.22 15.43 14.72
CA PRO A 5 7.78 14.92 15.98
C PRO A 5 6.81 14.10 16.82
N GLN A 6 5.55 14.54 16.96
CA GLN A 6 4.55 13.74 17.71
C GLN A 6 4.22 12.43 17.01
N LEU A 7 4.01 12.44 15.70
CA LEU A 7 3.72 11.22 14.95
C LEU A 7 4.87 10.21 15.08
N GLU A 8 6.11 10.67 14.96
CA GLU A 8 7.29 9.82 15.13
C GLU A 8 7.34 9.20 16.54
N GLN A 9 7.05 10.00 17.57
CA GLN A 9 7.02 9.51 18.94
C GLN A 9 5.92 8.47 19.15
N GLU A 10 4.72 8.70 18.64
CA GLU A 10 3.60 7.74 18.70
C GLU A 10 3.95 6.43 17.97
N MET A 11 4.61 6.52 16.81
CA MET A 11 5.08 5.35 16.06
C MET A 11 6.10 4.54 16.88
N LYS A 12 7.08 5.21 17.49
CA LYS A 12 8.10 4.55 18.33
C LYS A 12 7.49 3.87 19.55
N THR A 13 6.56 4.54 20.23
CA THR A 13 5.85 3.98 21.38
C THR A 13 5.06 2.72 21.01
N LEU A 14 4.23 2.77 19.96
CA LEU A 14 3.45 1.61 19.53
C LEU A 14 4.32 0.46 19.02
N ALA A 15 5.42 0.75 18.32
CA ALA A 15 6.36 -0.27 17.89
C ALA A 15 7.04 -0.97 19.08
N ALA A 16 7.41 -0.22 20.12
CA ALA A 16 7.96 -0.76 21.35
C ALA A 16 6.94 -1.61 22.12
N GLU A 17 5.64 -1.31 22.07
CA GLU A 17 4.62 -2.15 22.70
C GLU A 17 4.39 -3.46 21.93
N GLN A 18 4.36 -3.41 20.60
CA GLN A 18 4.13 -4.58 19.75
C GLN A 18 5.33 -5.54 19.70
N GLN A 19 6.56 -5.03 19.88
CA GLN A 19 7.84 -5.74 19.76
C GLN A 19 8.13 -6.28 18.36
N ASN A 20 7.30 -7.18 17.85
CA ASN A 20 7.38 -7.74 16.49
C ASN A 20 6.00 -7.68 15.84
N GLY A 21 5.89 -7.02 14.69
CA GLY A 21 4.61 -6.84 14.03
C GLY A 21 4.64 -5.89 12.85
N VAL A 22 3.46 -5.40 12.49
CA VAL A 22 3.25 -4.40 11.44
C VAL A 22 2.70 -3.14 12.08
N LEU A 23 3.37 -2.01 11.87
CA LEU A 23 2.86 -0.68 12.21
C LEU A 23 2.24 -0.06 10.96
N LYS A 24 0.98 0.35 11.05
CA LYS A 24 0.27 1.08 9.99
C LYS A 24 -0.03 2.50 10.46
N VAL A 25 0.27 3.46 9.59
CA VAL A 25 -0.07 4.87 9.77
C VAL A 25 -0.94 5.34 8.61
N VAL A 26 -2.03 6.02 8.91
CA VAL A 26 -2.90 6.69 7.93
C VAL A 26 -2.96 8.17 8.27
N ILE A 27 -2.68 9.02 7.28
CA ILE A 27 -2.87 10.47 7.39
C ILE A 27 -3.93 10.87 6.37
N SER A 28 -4.96 11.58 6.83
CA SER A 28 -6.01 12.16 5.98
C SER A 28 -6.07 13.68 6.15
N ARG A 29 -6.75 14.35 5.22
CA ARG A 29 -6.95 15.81 5.27
C ARG A 29 -7.81 16.26 6.46
N GLY A 30 -8.53 15.35 7.11
CA GLY A 30 -9.55 15.67 8.10
C GLY A 30 -10.91 15.96 7.45
N SER A 31 -11.81 16.55 8.23
CA SER A 31 -13.18 16.88 7.84
C SER A 31 -13.31 18.35 7.38
N GLY A 32 -14.45 18.71 6.79
CA GLY A 32 -14.75 20.08 6.34
C GLY A 32 -14.71 20.24 4.81
N GLY A 33 -14.83 21.49 4.36
CA GLY A 33 -14.95 21.82 2.93
C GLY A 33 -16.32 21.51 2.32
N ARG A 34 -16.43 21.76 1.00
CA ARG A 34 -17.65 21.51 0.20
C ARG A 34 -17.27 20.79 -1.09
N GLY A 35 -17.90 19.65 -1.36
CA GLY A 35 -17.55 18.81 -2.50
C GLY A 35 -16.08 18.40 -2.43
N TYR A 36 -15.35 18.51 -3.55
CA TYR A 36 -13.92 18.18 -3.62
C TYR A 36 -12.99 19.32 -3.17
N SER A 37 -13.54 20.49 -2.81
CA SER A 37 -12.72 21.63 -2.39
C SER A 37 -12.02 21.36 -1.07
N THR A 38 -10.75 21.73 -0.98
CA THR A 38 -9.94 21.63 0.24
C THR A 38 -10.03 22.88 1.11
N LEU A 39 -10.71 23.94 0.66
CA LEU A 39 -10.92 25.14 1.45
C LEU A 39 -11.78 24.83 2.68
N ASN A 40 -11.39 25.38 3.84
CA ASN A 40 -12.05 25.14 5.14
C ASN A 40 -12.10 23.65 5.55
N SER A 41 -11.13 22.85 5.09
CA SER A 41 -10.93 21.47 5.56
C SER A 41 -9.80 21.39 6.60
N GLY A 42 -9.85 20.37 7.44
CA GLY A 42 -8.84 20.07 8.45
C GLY A 42 -9.33 20.26 9.89
N PRO A 43 -8.41 20.17 10.87
CA PRO A 43 -7.00 19.80 10.71
C PRO A 43 -6.83 18.34 10.24
N ALA A 44 -5.63 18.00 9.76
CA ALA A 44 -5.31 16.64 9.34
C ALA A 44 -5.51 15.62 10.46
N THR A 45 -5.98 14.42 10.10
CA THR A 45 -6.13 13.30 11.03
C THR A 45 -4.99 12.31 10.82
N ARG A 46 -4.36 11.85 11.91
CA ARG A 46 -3.43 10.71 11.91
C ARG A 46 -4.04 9.55 12.68
N ILE A 47 -3.95 8.35 12.14
CA ILE A 47 -4.43 7.11 12.75
C ILE A 47 -3.26 6.13 12.73
N LEU A 48 -2.97 5.53 13.89
CA LEU A 48 -1.92 4.54 14.04
C LEU A 48 -2.52 3.25 14.59
N SER A 49 -2.02 2.12 14.11
CA SER A 49 -2.42 0.80 14.60
C SER A 49 -1.28 -0.19 14.42
N VAL A 50 -1.17 -1.14 15.34
CA VAL A 50 -0.23 -2.27 15.25
C VAL A 50 -0.98 -3.59 15.11
N THR A 51 -0.39 -4.53 14.40
CA THR A 51 -0.87 -5.91 14.30
C THR A 51 0.29 -6.88 14.40
N ALA A 52 -0.01 -8.15 14.68
CA ALA A 52 1.00 -9.22 14.61
C ALA A 52 1.61 -9.33 13.21
N TYR A 53 2.84 -9.84 13.16
CA TYR A 53 3.53 -10.10 11.89
C TYR A 53 2.86 -11.28 11.16
N PRO A 54 2.52 -11.16 9.85
CA PRO A 54 1.82 -12.23 9.15
C PRO A 54 2.70 -13.47 8.92
N ALA A 55 2.24 -14.63 9.41
CA ALA A 55 3.00 -15.89 9.35
C ALA A 55 3.29 -16.39 7.92
N HIS A 56 2.46 -16.03 6.93
CA HIS A 56 2.62 -16.52 5.57
C HIS A 56 3.89 -15.97 4.88
N TYR A 57 4.45 -14.85 5.32
CA TYR A 57 5.66 -14.28 4.71
C TYR A 57 6.89 -15.18 4.87
N ASP A 58 6.99 -15.92 5.97
CA ASP A 58 8.13 -16.82 6.19
C ASP A 58 8.08 -18.01 5.22
N ARG A 59 6.88 -18.54 4.98
CA ARG A 59 6.66 -19.58 3.95
C ARG A 59 7.06 -19.07 2.57
N LEU A 60 6.54 -17.91 2.15
CA LEU A 60 6.82 -17.32 0.83
C LEU A 60 8.30 -17.02 0.61
N ARG A 61 9.02 -16.62 1.68
CA ARG A 61 10.47 -16.39 1.61
C ARG A 61 11.23 -17.69 1.34
N ASN A 62 10.82 -18.80 1.96
CA ASN A 62 11.52 -20.08 1.89
C ASN A 62 11.16 -20.89 0.65
N GLU A 63 9.91 -20.81 0.20
CA GLU A 63 9.38 -21.60 -0.93
C GLU A 63 9.42 -20.84 -2.26
N GLY A 64 9.61 -19.52 -2.21
CA GLY A 64 9.45 -18.64 -3.37
C GLY A 64 8.00 -18.22 -3.58
N MET A 65 7.80 -17.36 -4.57
CA MET A 65 6.49 -16.82 -4.93
C MET A 65 6.18 -17.08 -6.40
N THR A 66 4.91 -17.33 -6.67
CA THR A 66 4.36 -17.44 -8.02
C THR A 66 3.62 -16.16 -8.41
N LEU A 67 3.74 -15.74 -9.67
CA LEU A 67 3.05 -14.57 -10.21
C LEU A 67 2.01 -14.96 -11.26
N ALA A 68 0.82 -14.35 -11.17
CA ALA A 68 -0.19 -14.37 -12.23
C ALA A 68 -0.31 -12.99 -12.88
N LEU A 69 -0.50 -12.91 -14.20
CA LEU A 69 -0.78 -11.63 -14.85
C LEU A 69 -2.18 -11.14 -14.44
N SER A 70 -2.27 -9.93 -13.87
CA SER A 70 -3.58 -9.36 -13.54
C SER A 70 -4.34 -8.95 -14.80
N PRO A 71 -5.65 -9.22 -14.89
CA PRO A 71 -6.50 -8.63 -15.94
C PRO A 71 -6.79 -7.15 -15.67
N VAL A 72 -6.61 -6.68 -14.43
CA VAL A 72 -6.81 -5.27 -14.04
C VAL A 72 -5.55 -4.49 -14.34
N ARG A 73 -5.70 -3.35 -15.01
CA ARG A 73 -4.61 -2.43 -15.34
C ARG A 73 -4.71 -1.15 -14.53
N LEU A 74 -3.57 -0.59 -14.13
CA LEU A 74 -3.50 0.67 -13.40
C LEU A 74 -3.72 1.87 -14.33
N GLY A 75 -4.57 2.81 -13.90
CA GLY A 75 -4.74 4.09 -14.57
C GLY A 75 -3.48 4.95 -14.47
N ARG A 76 -3.03 5.52 -15.59
CA ARG A 76 -1.88 6.43 -15.62
C ARG A 76 -2.30 7.84 -15.20
N ASN A 77 -1.81 8.31 -14.05
CA ASN A 77 -1.97 9.69 -13.61
C ASN A 77 -0.68 10.21 -12.93
N PRO A 78 0.10 11.10 -13.58
CA PRO A 78 1.37 11.58 -13.02
C PRO A 78 1.22 12.38 -11.73
N HIS A 79 0.03 12.93 -11.42
CA HIS A 79 -0.21 13.65 -10.16
C HIS A 79 -0.32 12.73 -8.94
N LEU A 80 -0.53 11.42 -9.15
CA LEU A 80 -0.71 10.43 -8.09
C LEU A 80 0.34 9.31 -8.12
N ALA A 81 1.07 9.17 -9.24
CA ALA A 81 2.09 8.15 -9.42
C ALA A 81 3.16 8.19 -8.32
N GLY A 82 3.49 7.01 -7.77
CA GLY A 82 4.48 6.85 -6.71
C GLY A 82 3.99 7.17 -5.28
N ILE A 83 2.81 7.77 -5.11
CA ILE A 83 2.29 8.11 -3.79
C ILE A 83 1.46 6.94 -3.23
N LYS A 84 1.76 6.49 -2.01
CA LYS A 84 0.95 5.50 -1.28
C LYS A 84 -0.33 6.13 -0.69
N HIS A 85 -1.19 6.65 -1.55
CA HIS A 85 -2.46 7.31 -1.16
C HIS A 85 -3.59 6.31 -0.86
N LEU A 86 -4.69 6.81 -0.27
CA LEU A 86 -5.81 5.97 0.19
C LEU A 86 -6.75 5.48 -0.92
N ASN A 87 -6.70 6.05 -2.13
CA ASN A 87 -7.42 5.48 -3.28
C ASN A 87 -6.74 4.17 -3.71
N ARG A 88 -7.15 3.04 -3.15
CA ARG A 88 -6.57 1.71 -3.40
C ARG A 88 -7.59 0.72 -3.98
N LEU A 89 -8.66 1.22 -4.60
CA LEU A 89 -9.67 0.37 -5.22
C LEU A 89 -9.07 -0.50 -6.35
N GLU A 90 -8.11 0.02 -7.11
CA GLU A 90 -7.41 -0.78 -8.13
C GLU A 90 -6.72 -2.00 -7.50
N GLN A 91 -6.00 -1.82 -6.39
CA GLN A 91 -5.36 -2.92 -5.67
C GLN A 91 -6.38 -3.91 -5.08
N VAL A 92 -7.56 -3.43 -4.63
CA VAL A 92 -8.64 -4.33 -4.17
C VAL A 92 -9.15 -5.21 -5.32
N LEU A 93 -9.36 -4.64 -6.51
CA LEU A 93 -9.79 -5.39 -7.69
C LEU A 93 -8.70 -6.36 -8.17
N ILE A 94 -7.44 -5.92 -8.22
CA ILE A 94 -6.29 -6.77 -8.55
C ILE A 94 -6.25 -7.98 -7.61
N ARG A 95 -6.38 -7.74 -6.29
CA ARG A 95 -6.37 -8.81 -5.29
C ARG A 95 -7.53 -9.79 -5.47
N SER A 96 -8.74 -9.28 -5.71
CA SER A 96 -9.93 -10.10 -5.92
C SER A 96 -9.78 -11.04 -7.12
N HIS A 97 -9.17 -10.57 -8.23
CA HIS A 97 -8.85 -11.42 -9.38
C HIS A 97 -7.72 -12.41 -9.10
N LEU A 98 -6.68 -12.00 -8.39
CA LEU A 98 -5.57 -12.87 -8.00
C LEU A 98 -6.05 -14.08 -7.18
N GLU A 99 -7.00 -13.87 -6.27
CA GLU A 99 -7.60 -14.91 -5.42
C GLU A 99 -8.39 -15.98 -6.20
N GLN A 100 -8.67 -15.76 -7.50
CA GLN A 100 -9.24 -16.76 -8.41
C GLN A 100 -8.17 -17.66 -9.04
N THR A 101 -6.90 -17.47 -8.68
CA THR A 101 -5.75 -18.21 -9.19
C THR A 101 -5.01 -18.90 -8.04
N ASN A 102 -4.07 -19.79 -8.37
CA ASN A 102 -3.17 -20.39 -7.38
C ASN A 102 -1.89 -19.56 -7.15
N ALA A 103 -1.82 -18.32 -7.66
CA ALA A 103 -0.63 -17.49 -7.54
C ALA A 103 -0.59 -16.71 -6.22
N ASP A 104 0.63 -16.43 -5.73
CA ASP A 104 0.85 -15.69 -4.48
C ASP A 104 0.73 -14.17 -4.68
N GLU A 105 1.13 -13.68 -5.86
CA GLU A 105 1.02 -12.28 -6.25
C GLU A 105 0.63 -12.09 -7.72
N ALA A 106 0.21 -10.87 -8.05
CA ALA A 106 -0.08 -10.42 -9.39
C ALA A 106 1.09 -9.67 -10.01
N LEU A 107 1.38 -9.91 -11.30
CA LEU A 107 2.12 -8.98 -12.16
C LEU A 107 1.11 -7.98 -12.72
N VAL A 108 1.31 -6.68 -12.45
CA VAL A 108 0.34 -5.64 -12.80
C VAL A 108 0.93 -4.72 -13.87
N LEU A 109 0.12 -4.49 -14.91
CA LEU A 109 0.43 -3.56 -15.98
C LEU A 109 -0.32 -2.24 -15.79
N ASP A 110 0.19 -1.16 -16.36
CA ASP A 110 -0.60 0.06 -16.53
C ASP A 110 -1.59 -0.05 -17.70
N SER A 111 -2.40 0.98 -17.90
CA SER A 111 -3.41 1.06 -18.96
C SER A 111 -2.85 0.81 -20.36
N GLU A 112 -1.59 1.18 -20.60
CA GLU A 112 -0.87 1.04 -21.87
C GLU A 112 -0.16 -0.32 -22.02
N GLY A 113 -0.20 -1.17 -20.99
CA GLY A 113 0.40 -2.50 -21.01
C GLY A 113 1.85 -2.55 -20.54
N TRP A 114 2.38 -1.49 -19.93
CA TRP A 114 3.73 -1.50 -19.36
C TRP A 114 3.73 -2.12 -17.97
N VAL A 115 4.70 -2.99 -17.70
CA VAL A 115 4.91 -3.58 -16.36
C VAL A 115 5.15 -2.46 -15.35
N THR A 116 4.36 -2.43 -14.28
CA THR A 116 4.38 -1.33 -13.29
C THR A 116 4.77 -1.82 -11.90
N GLU A 117 4.01 -2.74 -11.32
CA GLU A 117 4.20 -3.23 -9.95
C GLU A 117 3.50 -4.59 -9.75
N CYS A 118 3.42 -5.05 -8.50
CA CYS A 118 2.54 -6.12 -8.08
C CYS A 118 1.29 -5.54 -7.36
N CYS A 119 0.39 -6.37 -6.82
CA CYS A 119 -0.77 -5.88 -6.06
C CYS A 119 -0.37 -5.09 -4.79
N ALA A 120 0.68 -5.53 -4.08
CA ALA A 120 1.12 -4.93 -2.82
C ALA A 120 2.64 -4.77 -2.67
N ALA A 121 3.40 -4.96 -3.76
CA ALA A 121 4.86 -4.90 -3.79
C ALA A 121 5.38 -4.27 -5.09
N ASN A 122 6.64 -3.80 -5.09
CA ASN A 122 7.35 -3.47 -6.32
C ASN A 122 8.09 -4.69 -6.88
N LEU A 123 8.41 -4.65 -8.17
CA LEU A 123 9.06 -5.76 -8.88
C LEU A 123 10.44 -5.34 -9.43
N PHE A 124 11.40 -6.23 -9.32
CA PHE A 124 12.68 -6.17 -10.02
C PHE A 124 12.89 -7.45 -10.82
N TRP A 125 13.54 -7.36 -11.97
CA TRP A 125 13.93 -8.51 -12.79
C TRP A 125 15.34 -8.32 -13.34
N ARG A 126 16.01 -9.43 -13.70
CA ARG A 126 17.37 -9.43 -14.22
C ARG A 126 17.49 -10.38 -15.42
N LYS A 127 18.25 -9.97 -16.43
CA LYS A 127 18.73 -10.82 -17.53
C LYS A 127 20.22 -10.55 -17.72
N GLY A 128 21.08 -11.56 -17.54
CA GLY A 128 22.54 -11.37 -17.49
C GLY A 128 23.01 -10.95 -16.11
N ASN A 129 24.19 -10.31 -16.02
CA ASN A 129 24.73 -9.76 -14.78
C ASN A 129 24.28 -8.32 -14.56
#